data_AF-A0A7R9MPQ1-F1
#
_entry.id   AF-A0A7R9MPQ1-F1
#
_cell.length_a   1.000
_cell.length_b   1.000
_cell.length_c   1.000
_cell.angle_alpha   90.00
_cell.angle_beta   90.00
_cell.angle_gamma   90.00
#
_symmetry.space_group_name_H-M   'P 1'
#
loop_
_entity.id
_entity.type
_entity.pdbx_description
1 polymer ?
#
loop_
_entity_poly.entity_id
_entity_poly.type
_entity_poly.pdbx_seq_one_letter_code
_entity_poly.pdbx_strand_id
1 'polypeptide(L)'
;MVNQKEGVIQSPNYPNNYGEEETCVWDIEVPKGKYIKLVFDDSFAINAPNDICAEDYLLVSQSGDLETDVQRFCGNQKPDVIISDSNRMLIKFNSNSVNTSKGFRAKFVEHDRPEAAPARLPELTPEGC
;
A
#
# COMPACT_ATOMS: atom_id res chain seq x y z
N MET A 1 -5.74 20.06 6.05
CA MET A 1 -5.95 18.64 6.38
C MET A 1 -7.36 18.29 5.98
N VAL A 2 -7.53 17.42 4.98
CA VAL A 2 -8.84 16.97 4.51
C VAL A 2 -9.00 15.55 5.01
N ASN A 3 -9.95 15.30 5.92
CA ASN A 3 -10.31 13.94 6.34
C ASN A 3 -10.99 13.23 5.15
N GLN A 4 -10.22 12.49 4.36
CA GLN A 4 -10.75 11.76 3.21
C GLN A 4 -11.15 10.36 3.68
N LYS A 5 -12.45 10.05 3.63
CA LYS A 5 -12.97 8.73 4.00
C LYS A 5 -12.75 7.68 2.92
N GLU A 6 -12.51 8.11 1.69
CA GLU A 6 -12.12 7.26 0.59
C GLU A 6 -11.50 8.10 -0.51
N GLY A 7 -10.77 7.44 -1.40
CA GLY A 7 -10.21 8.08 -2.58
C GLY A 7 -9.48 7.07 -3.45
N VAL A 8 -8.91 7.58 -4.53
CA VAL A 8 -8.14 6.80 -5.49
C VAL A 8 -6.77 7.45 -5.63
N ILE A 9 -5.74 6.61 -5.63
CA ILE A 9 -4.38 6.99 -5.98
C ILE A 9 -3.97 6.19 -7.21
N GLN A 10 -3.16 6.78 -8.06
CA GLN A 10 -2.67 6.13 -9.26
C GLN A 10 -1.38 6.79 -9.72
N SER A 11 -0.54 6.02 -10.40
CA SER A 11 0.60 6.58 -11.11
C SER A 11 0.11 7.61 -12.17
N PRO A 12 0.93 8.61 -12.51
CA PRO A 12 0.59 9.54 -13.58
C PRO A 12 0.27 8.80 -14.88
N ASN A 13 -0.62 9.40 -15.67
CA ASN A 13 -1.09 8.88 -16.98
C ASN A 13 -1.85 7.54 -16.97
N TYR A 14 -2.04 6.88 -15.83
CA TYR A 14 -2.81 5.63 -15.74
C TYR A 14 -4.19 5.79 -16.42
N PRO A 15 -4.59 4.87 -17.32
CA PRO A 15 -4.06 3.51 -17.55
C PRO A 15 -2.94 3.40 -18.62
N ASN A 16 -2.38 4.52 -19.08
CA ASN A 16 -1.17 4.51 -19.90
C ASN A 16 0.08 4.43 -19.00
N ASN A 17 1.25 4.26 -19.62
CA ASN A 17 2.49 4.22 -18.88
C ASN A 17 2.77 5.54 -18.14
N TYR A 18 3.32 5.42 -16.93
CA TYR A 18 3.85 6.57 -16.19
C TYR A 18 5.03 7.21 -16.92
N GLY A 19 5.39 8.43 -16.52
CA GLY A 19 6.53 9.16 -17.07
C GLY A 19 7.86 8.80 -16.41
N GLU A 20 8.95 9.19 -17.05
CA GLU A 20 10.29 9.11 -16.49
C GLU A 20 10.49 10.20 -15.41
N GLU A 21 11.33 9.91 -14.40
CA GLU A 21 11.72 10.81 -13.32
C GLU A 21 10.54 11.36 -12.48
N GLU A 22 9.45 10.61 -12.39
CA GLU A 22 8.28 11.00 -11.62
C GLU A 22 8.46 10.68 -10.14
N THR A 23 8.06 11.62 -9.28
CA THR A 23 7.95 11.38 -7.84
C THR A 23 6.60 11.87 -7.36
N CYS A 24 5.79 10.95 -6.84
CA CYS A 24 4.48 11.25 -6.29
C CYS A 24 4.42 10.78 -4.84
N VAL A 25 3.83 11.61 -3.98
CA VAL A 25 3.64 11.29 -2.56
C VAL A 25 2.18 11.52 -2.21
N TRP A 26 1.55 10.50 -1.63
CA TRP A 26 0.19 10.57 -1.09
C TRP A 26 0.24 10.40 0.42
N ASP A 27 -0.15 11.45 1.13
CA ASP A 27 -0.30 11.47 2.58
C ASP A 27 -1.79 11.35 2.92
N ILE A 28 -2.20 10.15 3.31
CA ILE A 28 -3.61 9.82 3.56
C ILE A 28 -3.81 9.83 5.06
N GLU A 29 -4.74 10.66 5.53
CA GLU A 29 -5.14 10.73 6.94
C GLU A 29 -6.66 10.55 7.05
N VAL A 30 -7.06 9.62 7.91
CA VAL A 30 -8.45 9.38 8.32
C VAL A 30 -8.65 9.81 9.78
N PRO A 31 -9.89 9.93 10.27
CA PRO A 31 -10.15 10.29 11.67
C PRO A 31 -9.42 9.37 12.67
N LYS A 32 -9.04 9.92 13.83
CA LYS A 32 -8.41 9.14 14.90
C LYS A 32 -9.27 7.94 15.32
N GLY A 33 -8.61 6.80 15.56
CA GLY A 33 -9.28 5.54 15.90
C GLY A 33 -9.76 4.74 14.68
N LYS A 34 -9.62 5.28 13.47
CA LYS A 34 -9.83 4.58 12.20
C LYS A 34 -8.50 4.17 11.57
N TYR A 35 -8.60 3.28 10.61
CA TYR A 35 -7.51 2.73 9.82
C TYR A 35 -7.79 2.96 8.33
N ILE A 36 -6.82 2.67 7.49
CA ILE A 36 -6.87 2.87 6.05
C ILE A 36 -6.71 1.50 5.40
N LYS A 37 -7.69 1.10 4.61
CA LYS A 37 -7.61 -0.09 3.76
C LYS A 37 -7.26 0.34 2.35
N LEU A 38 -6.14 -0.13 1.82
CA LEU A 38 -5.65 0.12 0.48
C LEU A 38 -5.80 -1.15 -0.38
N VAL A 39 -6.42 -1.00 -1.55
CA VAL A 39 -6.68 -2.11 -2.48
C VAL A 39 -6.22 -1.70 -3.88
N PHE A 40 -5.28 -2.46 -4.44
CA PHE A 40 -4.79 -2.27 -5.82
C PHE A 40 -5.70 -2.96 -6.83
N ASP A 41 -5.89 -2.31 -7.98
CA ASP A 41 -6.50 -2.92 -9.16
C ASP A 41 -5.61 -4.07 -9.68
N ASP A 42 -6.20 -5.03 -10.41
CA ASP A 42 -5.46 -6.19 -10.92
C ASP A 42 -4.35 -5.82 -11.92
N SER A 43 -4.49 -4.68 -12.59
CA SER A 43 -3.50 -4.15 -13.52
C SER A 43 -2.44 -3.34 -12.77
N PHE A 44 -1.42 -4.04 -12.29
CA PHE A 44 -0.22 -3.49 -11.65
C PHE A 44 1.03 -3.84 -12.46
N ALA A 45 1.83 -2.84 -12.81
CA ALA A 45 3.10 -3.03 -13.53
C ALA A 45 4.04 -1.85 -13.25
N ILE A 46 5.06 -2.06 -12.42
CA ILE A 46 6.15 -1.12 -12.19
C ILE A 46 7.42 -1.74 -12.75
N ASN A 47 8.19 -1.00 -13.52
CA ASN A 47 9.39 -1.51 -14.19
C ASN A 47 10.40 -2.05 -13.16
N ALA A 48 10.79 -3.31 -13.33
CA ALA A 48 11.75 -3.99 -12.46
C ALA A 48 12.46 -5.12 -13.21
N PRO A 49 13.47 -4.81 -14.06
CA PRO A 49 14.12 -5.80 -14.91
C PRO A 49 14.77 -6.98 -14.14
N ASN A 50 15.08 -6.79 -12.86
CA ASN A 50 15.73 -7.76 -11.98
C ASN A 50 14.92 -8.10 -10.72
N ASP A 51 13.69 -7.63 -10.60
CA ASP A 51 12.82 -7.76 -9.41
C ASP A 51 13.41 -7.20 -8.09
N ILE A 52 14.47 -6.39 -8.15
CA ILE A 52 15.11 -5.79 -6.95
C ILE A 52 14.42 -4.49 -6.51
N CYS A 53 13.48 -3.97 -7.30
CA CYS A 53 12.77 -2.69 -7.05
C CYS A 53 13.74 -1.52 -6.74
N ALA A 54 14.93 -1.54 -7.36
CA ALA A 54 15.97 -0.53 -7.14
C ALA A 54 15.77 0.71 -8.01
N GLU A 55 15.21 0.52 -9.21
CA GLU A 55 14.99 1.55 -10.21
C GLU A 55 13.65 2.25 -9.98
N ASP A 56 12.56 1.59 -10.35
CA ASP A 56 11.20 2.09 -10.10
C ASP A 56 10.57 1.32 -8.95
N TYR A 57 9.84 2.03 -8.10
CA TYR A 57 9.24 1.41 -6.92
C TYR A 57 8.07 2.21 -6.36
N LEU A 58 7.20 1.48 -5.66
CA LEU A 58 6.18 2.02 -4.79
C LEU A 58 6.52 1.68 -3.34
N LEU A 59 6.68 2.70 -2.49
CA LEU A 59 6.76 2.54 -1.04
C LEU A 59 5.39 2.77 -0.42
N VAL A 60 5.03 1.91 0.54
CA VAL A 60 3.83 2.07 1.36
C VAL A 60 4.24 1.94 2.83
N SER A 61 3.94 2.97 3.62
CA SER A 61 4.07 2.96 5.08
C SER A 61 2.71 2.81 5.75
N GLN A 62 2.56 1.79 6.60
CA GLN A 62 1.32 1.53 7.35
C GLN A 62 1.19 2.42 8.59
N SER A 63 2.30 2.97 9.09
CA SER A 63 2.33 3.87 10.25
C SER A 63 2.25 5.36 9.86
N GLY A 64 2.59 5.70 8.61
CA GLY A 64 2.70 7.08 8.12
C GLY A 64 4.12 7.66 8.17
N ASP A 65 5.12 6.80 8.41
CA ASP A 65 6.55 7.13 8.40
C ASP A 65 7.29 6.29 7.36
N LEU A 66 7.89 6.94 6.36
CA LEU A 66 8.62 6.27 5.29
C LEU A 66 10.04 5.80 5.69
N GLU A 67 10.51 6.13 6.90
CA GLU A 67 11.87 5.79 7.35
C GLU A 67 11.94 4.47 8.12
N THR A 68 10.88 4.11 8.84
CA THR A 68 10.94 3.03 9.85
C THR A 68 10.09 1.80 9.50
N ASP A 69 9.00 1.97 8.75
CA ASP A 69 8.06 0.92 8.41
C ASP A 69 7.55 1.11 6.99
N VAL A 70 8.25 0.51 6.02
CA VAL A 70 7.91 0.59 4.60
C VAL A 70 7.97 -0.77 3.93
N GLN A 71 6.93 -1.05 3.16
CA GLN A 71 6.92 -2.11 2.17
C GLN A 71 7.24 -1.52 0.80
N ARG A 72 8.10 -2.19 0.04
CA ARG A 72 8.52 -1.77 -1.30
C ARG A 72 7.96 -2.75 -2.33
N PHE A 73 7.31 -2.22 -3.36
CA PHE A 73 6.68 -2.99 -4.42
C PHE A 73 7.16 -2.54 -5.80
N CYS A 74 7.33 -3.51 -6.70
CA CYS A 74 7.59 -3.31 -8.12
C CYS A 74 7.18 -4.57 -8.91
N GLY A 75 7.45 -4.59 -10.22
CA GLY A 75 7.13 -5.72 -11.09
C GLY A 75 5.65 -5.78 -11.45
N ASN A 76 5.19 -6.96 -11.84
CA ASN A 76 3.82 -7.19 -12.35
C ASN A 76 2.90 -7.91 -11.35
N GLN A 77 3.41 -8.23 -10.17
CA GLN A 77 2.60 -8.82 -9.11
C GLN A 77 2.01 -7.70 -8.25
N LYS A 78 0.68 -7.57 -8.26
CA LYS A 78 0.01 -6.61 -7.40
C LYS A 78 0.21 -6.97 -5.92
N PRO A 79 0.32 -5.98 -5.02
CA PRO A 79 0.30 -6.23 -3.58
C PRO A 79 -1.04 -6.84 -3.13
N ASP A 80 -0.99 -7.56 -2.00
CA ASP A 80 -2.19 -7.92 -1.26
C ASP A 80 -2.85 -6.69 -0.65
N VAL A 81 -4.04 -6.87 -0.07
CA VAL A 81 -4.74 -5.79 0.63
C VAL A 81 -3.89 -5.33 1.81
N ILE A 82 -3.60 -4.02 1.87
CA ILE A 82 -2.83 -3.40 2.94
C ILE A 82 -3.79 -2.68 3.88
N ILE A 83 -3.67 -2.92 5.17
CA ILE A 83 -4.40 -2.19 6.22
C ILE A 83 -3.35 -1.41 7.02
N SER A 84 -3.55 -0.11 7.24
CA SER A 84 -2.63 0.70 8.05
C SER A 84 -2.60 0.23 9.51
N ASP A 85 -1.55 0.59 10.23
CA ASP A 85 -1.42 0.39 11.69
C ASP A 85 -1.83 1.63 12.49
N SER A 86 -1.98 2.77 11.80
CA SER A 86 -2.42 4.05 12.36
C SER A 86 -3.55 4.68 11.53
N ASN A 87 -3.99 5.87 11.91
CA ASN A 87 -4.94 6.67 11.12
C ASN A 87 -4.28 7.41 9.94
N ARG A 88 -3.01 7.12 9.64
CA ARG A 88 -2.23 7.74 8.59
C ARG A 88 -1.45 6.70 7.79
N MET A 89 -1.41 6.87 6.47
CA MET A 89 -0.68 6.03 5.54
C MET A 89 0.07 6.92 4.56
N LEU A 90 1.36 6.66 4.37
CA LEU A 90 2.20 7.45 3.47
C LEU A 90 2.65 6.56 2.31
N ILE A 91 2.40 7.01 1.09
CA ILE A 91 2.68 6.24 -0.12
C ILE A 91 3.56 7.09 -1.04
N LYS A 92 4.65 6.51 -1.54
CA LYS A 92 5.58 7.19 -2.43
C LYS A 92 5.83 6.35 -3.67
N PHE A 93 5.57 6.90 -4.85
CA PHE A 93 5.99 6.34 -6.12
C PHE A 93 7.21 7.10 -6.63
N ASN A 94 8.18 6.37 -7.20
CA ASN A 94 9.35 6.92 -7.85
C ASN A 94 9.67 6.12 -9.11
N SER A 95 9.90 6.82 -10.22
CA SER A 95 10.47 6.25 -11.46
C SER A 95 11.84 6.86 -11.77
N ASN A 96 12.68 6.09 -12.47
CA ASN A 96 13.98 6.52 -12.96
C ASN A 96 13.85 7.21 -14.35
N SER A 97 14.98 7.43 -15.02
CA SER A 97 15.04 8.10 -16.33
C SER A 97 14.87 7.19 -17.55
N VAL A 98 14.59 5.89 -17.39
CA VAL A 98 14.51 4.93 -18.51
C VAL A 98 13.53 3.78 -18.26
N ASN A 99 12.78 3.40 -19.30
CA ASN A 99 11.81 2.31 -19.26
C ASN A 99 10.64 2.57 -18.30
N THR A 100 9.45 2.73 -18.85
CA THR A 100 8.22 2.95 -18.08
C THR A 100 7.27 1.79 -18.23
N SER A 101 6.34 1.66 -17.29
CA SER A 101 5.30 0.65 -17.29
C SER A 101 3.95 1.29 -16.97
N LYS A 102 2.87 0.52 -17.04
CA LYS A 102 1.50 1.02 -16.80
C LYS A 102 1.33 1.66 -15.41
N GLY A 103 2.15 1.24 -14.45
CA GLY A 103 2.10 1.68 -13.06
C GLY A 103 0.98 1.00 -12.30
N PHE A 104 0.25 1.77 -11.51
CA PHE A 104 -0.73 1.24 -10.57
C PHE A 104 -1.93 2.18 -10.45
N ARG A 105 -3.03 1.60 -10.01
CA ARG A 105 -4.19 2.31 -9.48
C ARG A 105 -4.67 1.57 -8.24
N ALA A 106 -5.00 2.31 -7.19
CA ALA A 106 -5.47 1.77 -5.93
C ALA A 106 -6.57 2.63 -5.34
N LYS A 107 -7.54 2.00 -4.70
CA LYS A 107 -8.56 2.66 -3.89
C LYS A 107 -8.17 2.57 -2.42
N PHE A 108 -8.26 3.67 -1.70
CA PHE A 108 -8.20 3.67 -0.25
C PHE A 108 -9.58 3.99 0.34
N VAL A 109 -9.88 3.41 1.49
CA VAL A 109 -11.09 3.69 2.27
C VAL A 109 -10.77 3.70 3.77
N GLU A 110 -11.50 4.50 4.52
CA GLU A 110 -11.58 4.41 5.97
C GLU A 110 -12.04 3.00 6.34
N HIS A 111 -11.35 2.41 7.31
CA HIS A 111 -11.57 1.06 7.78
C HIS A 111 -11.65 1.06 9.30
N ASP A 112 -12.62 0.35 9.84
CA ASP A 112 -12.63 0.00 11.26
C ASP A 112 -11.62 -1.12 11.50
N ARG A 113 -10.89 -1.09 12.62
CA ARG A 113 -10.08 -2.25 13.00
C ARG A 113 -11.03 -3.44 13.10
N PRO A 114 -10.78 -4.57 12.43
CA PRO A 114 -11.39 -5.80 12.89
C PRO A 114 -10.92 -5.97 14.34
N GLU A 115 -11.87 -6.03 15.27
CA GLU A 115 -11.60 -6.55 16.61
C GLU A 115 -10.79 -7.82 16.39
N ALA A 116 -9.58 -7.87 16.96
CA ALA A 116 -8.68 -9.01 16.79
C ALA A 116 -9.55 -10.25 17.02
N ALA A 117 -9.74 -11.08 15.98
CA ALA A 117 -10.51 -12.30 16.10
C ALA A 117 -10.07 -12.95 17.41
N PRO A 118 -11.00 -13.24 18.34
CA PRO A 118 -10.63 -13.62 19.69
C PRO A 118 -9.57 -14.70 19.56
N ALA A 119 -8.39 -14.42 20.11
CA ALA A 119 -7.28 -15.35 20.10
C ALA A 119 -7.90 -16.69 20.48
N ARG A 120 -7.89 -17.67 19.58
CA ARG A 120 -8.31 -19.02 19.95
C ARG A 120 -7.43 -19.35 21.13
N LEU A 121 -8.03 -19.36 22.33
CA LEU A 121 -7.43 -19.91 23.52
C LEU A 121 -6.84 -21.24 23.07
N PRO A 122 -5.58 -21.57 23.43
CA PRO A 122 -5.09 -22.91 23.16
C PRO A 122 -6.13 -23.87 23.71
N GLU A 123 -6.67 -24.73 22.84
CA GLU A 123 -7.53 -25.82 23.27
C GLU A 123 -6.72 -26.55 24.33
N LEU A 124 -7.12 -26.39 25.60
CA LEU A 124 -6.66 -27.24 26.67
C LEU A 124 -7.13 -28.63 26.26
N THR A 125 -6.24 -29.40 25.66
CA THR A 125 -6.41 -30.84 25.58
C THR A 125 -6.67 -31.29 27.02
N PRO A 126 -7.82 -31.92 27.32
CA PRO A 126 -7.99 -32.53 28.62
C PRO A 126 -6.90 -33.59 28.76
N GLU A 127 -5.98 -33.36 29.70
CA GLU A 127 -5.20 -34.45 30.24
C GLU A 127 -6.18 -35.47 30.86
N GLY A 128 -6.16 -36.70 30.35
CA GLY A 128 -6.78 -37.89 30.96
C GLY A 128 -7.77 -38.61 30.04
N CYS A 129 -7.68 -39.92 29.80
CA CYS A 129 -6.90 -40.98 30.45
C CYS A 129 -5.65 -41.45 29.67
#